data_AF-A0A7J4LJH5-F1
#
_entry.id   AF-A0A7J4LJH5-F1
#
_cell.length_a   1.000
_cell.length_b   1.000
_cell.length_c   1.000
_cell.angle_alpha   90.00
_cell.angle_beta   90.00
_cell.angle_gamma   90.00
#
_symmetry.space_group_name_H-M   'P 1'
#
loop_
_entity.id
_entity.type
_entity.pdbx_description
1 polymer ?
#
loop_
_entity_poly.entity_id
_entity_poly.type
_entity_poly.pdbx_seq_one_letter_code
_entity_poly.pdbx_strand_id
1 'polypeptide(L)'
;MKHINIVFISVILALLIFLVSCTNNNYIEATGNFHTHTLASFDSNETYEAIIDEAGKLGFDFIVITDHNEIDENIKEKCLNEKRLLCIQGLEITPFKGHIVVVDFGKDDKETAIDPKTKPEEVIKQIHNAGGIAIAAHPLAENGGFTLEEISKLNFDAMECYIPRNKQQFPAIKPCVYSSDAHNAEQLKDAFSVCKVEDKNGNKKVAVEEIKNAVKDGNCKKAE
;
A
#
# COMPACT_ATOMS: atom_id res chain seq x y z
N MET A 1 22.40 -54.74 57.29
CA MET A 1 22.80 -54.94 55.88
C MET A 1 22.02 -53.95 55.04
N LYS A 2 22.77 -53.28 54.16
CA LYS A 2 22.52 -52.06 53.37
C LYS A 2 21.08 -51.74 52.96
N HIS A 3 20.64 -50.55 53.37
CA HIS A 3 19.65 -49.72 52.66
C HIS A 3 20.27 -49.18 51.37
N ILE A 4 19.59 -49.31 50.23
CA ILE A 4 19.89 -48.54 49.03
C ILE A 4 18.57 -47.92 48.57
N ASN A 5 18.53 -46.59 48.67
CA ASN A 5 17.43 -45.73 48.28
C ASN A 5 17.28 -45.71 46.75
N ILE A 6 16.02 -45.75 46.32
CA ILE A 6 15.56 -45.58 44.96
C ILE A 6 15.95 -44.18 44.49
N VAL A 7 16.91 -44.09 43.57
CA VAL A 7 17.23 -42.87 42.84
C VAL A 7 16.16 -42.68 41.78
N PHE A 8 15.26 -41.72 42.02
CA PHE A 8 14.38 -41.16 41.01
C PHE A 8 15.26 -40.62 39.86
N ILE A 9 15.20 -41.29 38.72
CA ILE A 9 15.77 -40.79 37.47
C ILE A 9 14.95 -39.56 37.09
N SER A 10 15.55 -38.39 37.32
CA SER A 10 15.01 -37.10 36.95
C SER A 10 14.72 -37.08 35.46
N VAL A 11 13.43 -36.89 35.15
CA VAL A 11 12.91 -36.60 33.83
C VAL A 11 13.54 -35.28 33.38
N ILE A 12 14.67 -35.34 32.69
CA ILE A 12 15.13 -34.26 31.82
C ILE A 12 14.23 -34.34 30.57
N LEU A 13 12.97 -33.95 30.76
CA LEU A 13 12.18 -33.39 29.69
C LEU A 13 12.84 -32.05 29.43
N ALA A 14 13.80 -32.05 28.51
CA ALA A 14 14.21 -30.85 27.79
C ALA A 14 12.97 -30.37 27.05
N LEU A 15 12.09 -29.70 27.79
CA LEU A 15 11.14 -28.76 27.26
C LEU A 15 12.05 -27.72 26.59
N LEU A 16 12.31 -27.92 25.30
CA LEU A 16 12.50 -26.79 24.41
C LEU A 16 11.26 -25.94 24.60
N ILE A 17 11.34 -25.03 25.57
CA ILE A 17 10.59 -23.81 25.58
C ILE A 17 11.10 -23.12 24.32
N PHE A 18 10.50 -23.46 23.18
CA PHE A 18 10.35 -22.52 22.10
C PHE A 18 9.68 -21.34 22.78
N LEU A 19 10.50 -20.36 23.14
CA LEU A 19 10.07 -18.99 23.31
C LEU A 19 9.45 -18.59 21.97
N VAL A 20 8.21 -19.03 21.73
CA VAL A 20 7.27 -18.20 21.01
C VAL A 20 7.18 -16.99 21.91
N SER A 21 8.03 -16.00 21.62
CA SER A 21 7.77 -14.65 22.05
C SER A 21 6.41 -14.34 21.44
N CYS A 22 5.35 -14.50 22.24
CA CYS A 22 4.08 -13.88 21.97
C CYS A 22 4.37 -12.39 22.05
N THR A 23 4.86 -11.82 20.95
CA THR A 23 4.89 -10.39 20.80
C THR A 23 3.42 -9.99 20.82
N ASN A 24 3.01 -9.31 21.88
CA ASN A 24 1.72 -8.63 21.91
C ASN A 24 1.81 -7.51 20.88
N ASN A 25 1.61 -7.85 19.60
CA ASN A 25 1.62 -6.88 18.53
C ASN A 25 0.39 -5.99 18.74
N ASN A 26 0.65 -4.75 19.13
CA ASN A 26 -0.39 -3.73 19.13
C ASN A 26 -0.70 -3.37 17.68
N TYR A 27 -1.98 -3.19 17.37
CA TYR A 27 -2.42 -2.76 16.06
C TYR A 27 -3.22 -1.47 16.18
N ILE A 28 -3.09 -0.61 15.16
CA ILE A 28 -3.91 0.58 14.97
C ILE A 28 -4.58 0.50 13.59
N GLU A 29 -5.67 1.25 13.43
CA GLU A 29 -6.26 1.49 12.11
C GLU A 29 -5.63 2.75 11.51
N ALA A 30 -5.18 2.65 10.27
CA ALA A 30 -4.66 3.75 9.48
C ALA A 30 -5.61 4.02 8.31
N THR A 31 -6.16 5.22 8.24
CA THR A 31 -7.08 5.63 7.18
C THR A 31 -6.32 6.39 6.10
N GLY A 32 -6.56 6.09 4.83
CA GLY A 32 -5.87 6.81 3.76
C GLY A 32 -6.19 6.34 2.36
N ASN A 33 -5.53 6.95 1.39
CA ASN A 33 -5.78 6.74 -0.03
C ASN A 33 -4.51 6.28 -0.74
N PHE A 34 -4.62 5.26 -1.60
CA PHE A 34 -3.48 4.73 -2.35
C PHE A 34 -3.35 5.29 -3.77
N HIS A 35 -4.33 6.07 -4.26
CA HIS A 35 -4.38 6.52 -5.64
C HIS A 35 -4.92 7.95 -5.73
N THR A 36 -4.02 8.92 -5.87
CA THR A 36 -4.32 10.36 -5.83
C THR A 36 -3.40 11.14 -6.77
N HIS A 37 -4.00 12.04 -7.54
CA HIS A 37 -3.34 12.87 -8.54
C HIS A 37 -3.33 14.34 -8.13
N THR A 38 -2.26 15.04 -8.50
CA THR A 38 -2.05 16.48 -8.31
C THR A 38 -1.89 17.17 -9.65
N LEU A 39 -1.69 18.49 -9.66
CA LEU A 39 -1.36 19.29 -10.85
C LEU A 39 -0.13 18.81 -11.64
N ALA A 40 0.68 17.91 -11.09
CA ALA A 40 1.77 17.27 -11.83
C ALA A 40 1.26 16.21 -12.82
N SER A 41 0.08 15.62 -12.58
CA SER A 41 -0.61 14.79 -13.57
C SER A 41 -1.28 15.65 -14.64
N PHE A 42 -1.26 15.17 -15.89
CA PHE A 42 -1.80 15.91 -17.04
C PHE A 42 -3.34 16.05 -17.04
N ASP A 43 -4.03 15.25 -16.23
CA ASP A 43 -5.50 15.17 -16.16
C ASP A 43 -6.08 15.61 -14.80
N SER A 44 -5.24 16.10 -13.90
CA SER A 44 -5.67 16.69 -12.63
C SER A 44 -5.48 18.21 -12.67
N ASN A 45 -6.40 18.92 -11.98
CA ASN A 45 -6.36 20.37 -11.87
C ASN A 45 -6.14 20.84 -10.43
N GLU A 46 -5.75 19.93 -9.52
CA GLU A 46 -5.74 20.21 -8.09
C GLU A 46 -4.34 20.31 -7.50
N THR A 47 -4.13 21.33 -6.68
CA THR A 47 -2.84 21.56 -6.03
C THR A 47 -2.57 20.49 -4.96
N TYR A 48 -1.29 20.16 -4.75
CA TYR A 48 -0.87 19.33 -3.62
C TYR A 48 -1.44 19.84 -2.28
N GLU A 49 -1.41 21.15 -2.02
CA GLU A 49 -1.91 21.69 -0.75
C GLU A 49 -3.41 21.45 -0.57
N ALA A 50 -4.21 21.63 -1.62
CA ALA A 50 -5.64 21.40 -1.55
C ALA A 50 -5.97 19.91 -1.32
N ILE A 51 -5.22 19.01 -1.95
CA ILE A 51 -5.31 17.55 -1.71
C ILE A 51 -5.02 17.24 -0.24
N ILE A 52 -3.90 17.73 0.32
CA ILE A 52 -3.53 17.45 1.71
C ILE A 52 -4.49 18.10 2.70
N ASP A 53 -4.95 19.31 2.44
CA ASP A 53 -5.92 19.99 3.30
C ASP A 53 -7.25 19.23 3.37
N GLU A 54 -7.71 18.69 2.24
CA GLU A 54 -8.92 17.87 2.21
C GLU A 54 -8.72 16.51 2.88
N ALA A 55 -7.57 15.85 2.64
CA ALA A 55 -7.20 14.62 3.35
C ALA A 55 -7.19 14.84 4.88
N GLY A 56 -6.69 16.00 5.35
CA GLY A 56 -6.73 16.39 6.76
C GLY A 56 -8.15 16.57 7.30
N LYS A 57 -9.07 17.15 6.52
CA LYS A 57 -10.49 17.26 6.91
C LYS A 57 -11.19 15.90 6.99
N LEU A 58 -10.81 14.96 6.12
CA LEU A 58 -11.31 13.59 6.12
C LEU A 58 -10.67 12.71 7.21
N GLY A 59 -9.65 13.22 7.90
CA GLY A 59 -8.96 12.49 8.97
C GLY A 59 -8.05 11.38 8.46
N PHE A 60 -7.44 11.55 7.28
CA PHE A 60 -6.50 10.57 6.75
C PHE A 60 -5.18 10.58 7.55
N ASP A 61 -4.72 9.39 7.90
CA ASP A 61 -3.42 9.12 8.49
C ASP A 61 -2.32 9.04 7.43
N PHE A 62 -2.66 8.63 6.21
CA PHE A 62 -1.72 8.56 5.08
C PHE A 62 -2.36 8.92 3.74
N ILE A 63 -1.52 9.30 2.77
CA ILE A 63 -1.90 9.48 1.38
C ILE A 63 -0.75 9.06 0.47
N VAL A 64 -1.06 8.44 -0.66
CA VAL A 64 -0.09 8.12 -1.70
C VAL A 64 -0.31 9.05 -2.89
N ILE A 65 0.70 9.81 -3.27
CA ILE A 65 0.67 10.68 -4.45
C ILE A 65 1.17 9.88 -5.66
N THR A 66 0.32 9.71 -6.66
CA THR A 66 0.51 8.77 -7.76
C THR A 66 0.30 9.43 -9.12
N ASP A 67 0.84 10.63 -9.31
CA ASP A 67 0.81 11.33 -10.59
C ASP A 67 1.29 10.42 -11.75
N HIS A 68 0.82 10.71 -12.96
CA HIS A 68 1.07 9.84 -14.11
C HIS A 68 2.51 9.88 -14.63
N ASN A 69 3.13 8.69 -14.74
CA ASN A 69 4.37 8.36 -15.46
C ASN A 69 5.68 9.07 -15.06
N GLU A 70 5.63 10.27 -14.49
CA GLU A 70 6.80 11.02 -14.04
C GLU A 70 6.61 11.53 -12.61
N ILE A 71 7.69 11.47 -11.82
CA ILE A 71 7.71 12.06 -10.47
C ILE A 71 8.10 13.54 -10.60
N ASP A 72 7.20 14.44 -10.25
CA ASP A 72 7.54 15.86 -10.08
C ASP A 72 8.36 16.03 -8.79
N GLU A 73 9.62 16.46 -8.93
CA GLU A 73 10.55 16.59 -7.81
C GLU A 73 10.09 17.61 -6.74
N ASN A 74 9.32 18.64 -7.13
CA ASN A 74 8.78 19.60 -6.17
C ASN A 74 7.57 19.02 -5.40
N ILE A 75 6.70 18.23 -6.04
CA ILE A 75 5.65 17.49 -5.34
C ILE A 75 6.25 16.44 -4.40
N LYS A 76 7.26 15.70 -4.87
CA LYS A 76 8.00 14.74 -4.05
C LYS A 76 8.66 15.40 -2.84
N GLU A 77 9.35 16.53 -3.02
CA GLU A 77 9.95 17.26 -1.91
C GLU A 77 8.90 17.70 -0.88
N LYS A 78 7.74 18.18 -1.33
CA LYS A 78 6.62 18.53 -0.44
C LYS A 78 6.10 17.31 0.32
N CYS A 79 5.87 16.20 -0.37
CA CYS A 79 5.41 14.95 0.21
C CYS A 79 6.37 14.44 1.30
N LEU A 80 7.68 14.39 1.00
CA LEU A 80 8.70 13.95 1.94
C LEU A 80 8.82 14.85 3.20
N ASN A 81 8.47 16.14 3.07
CA ASN A 81 8.52 17.11 4.16
C ASN A 81 7.15 17.32 4.84
N GLU A 82 6.12 16.56 4.45
CA GLU A 82 4.78 16.68 5.01
C GLU A 82 4.75 16.26 6.48
N LYS A 83 4.00 17.01 7.29
CA LYS A 83 3.90 16.81 8.75
C LYS A 83 2.47 16.60 9.24
N ARG A 84 1.47 16.92 8.41
CA ARG A 84 0.05 16.79 8.74
C ARG A 84 -0.39 15.32 8.74
N LEU A 85 0.14 14.51 7.83
CA LEU A 85 -0.12 13.08 7.67
C LEU A 85 1.11 12.36 7.06
N LEU A 86 1.09 11.03 6.99
CA LEU A 86 2.11 10.28 6.26
C LEU A 86 1.89 10.42 4.75
N CYS A 87 2.64 11.29 4.10
CA CYS A 87 2.66 11.33 2.64
C CYS A 87 3.67 10.31 2.09
N ILE A 88 3.23 9.48 1.16
CA ILE A 88 4.04 8.47 0.48
C ILE A 88 4.13 8.87 -0.99
N GLN A 89 5.34 9.08 -1.50
CA GLN A 89 5.53 9.28 -2.92
C GLN A 89 5.33 7.93 -3.64
N GLY A 90 4.38 7.89 -4.56
CA GLY A 90 4.11 6.80 -5.47
C GLY A 90 4.23 7.26 -6.93
N LEU A 91 3.59 6.51 -7.83
CA LEU A 91 3.43 6.85 -9.25
C LEU A 91 2.34 5.96 -9.85
N GLU A 92 1.52 6.49 -10.74
CA GLU A 92 0.69 5.65 -11.61
C GLU A 92 1.40 5.48 -12.97
N ILE A 93 1.91 4.27 -13.20
CA ILE A 93 2.60 3.92 -14.44
C ILE A 93 1.58 3.38 -15.43
N THR A 94 1.64 3.89 -16.66
CA THR A 94 0.92 3.35 -17.81
C THR A 94 1.88 2.55 -18.71
N PRO A 95 2.12 1.26 -18.44
CA PRO A 95 2.88 0.38 -19.33
C PRO A 95 2.10 0.08 -20.63
N PHE A 96 2.60 -0.89 -21.41
CA PHE A 96 1.97 -1.30 -22.67
C PHE A 96 0.48 -1.67 -22.52
N LYS A 97 0.08 -2.12 -21.32
CA LYS A 97 -1.30 -2.50 -20.99
C LYS A 97 -1.56 -2.34 -19.50
N GLY A 98 -2.72 -1.79 -19.15
CA GLY A 98 -3.12 -1.61 -17.74
C GLY A 98 -2.45 -0.43 -17.09
N HIS A 99 -2.95 -0.03 -15.92
CA HIS A 99 -2.31 0.97 -15.07
C HIS A 99 -1.86 0.33 -13.77
N ILE A 100 -0.68 0.72 -13.30
CA ILE A 100 -0.05 0.17 -12.11
C ILE A 100 0.19 1.33 -11.15
N VAL A 101 -0.48 1.29 -10.00
CA VAL A 101 -0.20 2.19 -8.88
C VAL A 101 1.00 1.62 -8.13
N VAL A 102 2.01 2.48 -7.92
CA VAL A 102 3.16 2.19 -7.09
C VAL A 102 3.01 2.87 -5.75
N VAL A 103 3.19 2.12 -4.67
CA VAL A 103 3.33 2.68 -3.33
C VAL A 103 4.79 2.53 -2.90
N ASP A 104 5.48 3.66 -2.78
CA ASP A 104 6.88 3.78 -2.38
C ASP A 104 7.87 3.11 -3.36
N PHE A 105 8.86 3.84 -3.87
CA PHE A 105 9.98 3.24 -4.64
C PHE A 105 11.16 2.84 -3.74
N GLY A 106 10.97 2.81 -2.43
CA GLY A 106 12.02 2.47 -1.48
C GLY A 106 13.14 3.50 -1.50
N LYS A 107 14.39 3.04 -1.66
CA LYS A 107 15.58 3.91 -1.56
C LYS A 107 16.06 4.48 -2.90
N ASP A 108 15.62 3.91 -4.01
CA ASP A 108 16.13 4.22 -5.35
C ASP A 108 14.96 4.50 -6.31
N ASP A 109 14.53 5.76 -6.37
CA ASP A 109 13.50 6.26 -7.27
C ASP A 109 14.06 6.75 -8.63
N LYS A 110 15.37 6.62 -8.85
CA LYS A 110 16.07 7.11 -10.05
C LYS A 110 15.82 6.27 -11.30
N GLU A 111 15.20 5.10 -11.17
CA GLU A 111 14.84 4.21 -12.28
C GLU A 111 13.35 4.31 -12.67
N THR A 112 12.64 5.35 -12.23
CA THR A 112 11.18 5.48 -12.38
C THR A 112 10.69 5.92 -13.77
N ALA A 113 11.59 6.30 -14.67
CA ALA A 113 11.24 6.58 -16.07
C ALA A 113 10.98 5.25 -16.81
N ILE A 114 9.75 4.77 -16.75
CA ILE A 114 9.35 3.53 -17.40
C ILE A 114 8.87 3.83 -18.81
N ASP A 115 9.53 3.24 -19.81
CA ASP A 115 9.07 3.30 -21.20
C ASP A 115 7.61 2.76 -21.26
N PRO A 116 6.64 3.52 -21.78
CA PRO A 116 5.25 3.08 -21.93
C PRO A 116 5.07 1.81 -22.77
N LYS A 117 6.10 1.35 -23.48
CA LYS A 117 6.10 0.09 -24.23
C LYS A 117 6.57 -1.11 -23.40
N THR A 118 7.04 -0.88 -22.17
CA THR A 118 7.47 -1.94 -21.27
C THR A 118 6.30 -2.85 -20.92
N LYS A 119 6.55 -4.16 -20.89
CA LYS A 119 5.54 -5.14 -20.51
C LYS A 119 5.22 -5.04 -19.01
N PRO A 120 3.96 -5.21 -18.58
CA PRO A 120 3.57 -5.14 -17.18
C PRO A 120 4.39 -6.03 -16.25
N GLU A 121 4.76 -7.23 -16.68
CA GLU A 121 5.57 -8.16 -15.89
C GLU A 121 6.94 -7.57 -15.49
N GLU A 122 7.58 -6.86 -16.42
CA GLU A 122 8.89 -6.27 -16.18
C GLU A 122 8.77 -5.01 -15.31
N VAL A 123 7.71 -4.23 -15.49
CA VAL A 123 7.41 -3.07 -14.63
C VAL A 123 7.18 -3.51 -13.18
N ILE A 124 6.36 -4.53 -12.95
CA ILE A 124 6.10 -5.08 -11.61
C ILE A 124 7.41 -5.56 -10.97
N LYS A 125 8.26 -6.24 -11.74
CA LYS A 125 9.56 -6.70 -11.26
C LYS A 125 10.48 -5.53 -10.88
N GLN A 126 10.50 -4.45 -11.65
CA GLN A 126 11.27 -3.25 -11.33
C GLN A 126 10.77 -2.60 -10.03
N ILE A 127 9.46 -2.46 -9.88
CA ILE A 127 8.83 -1.96 -8.64
C ILE A 127 9.27 -2.80 -7.44
N HIS A 128 9.23 -4.13 -7.56
CA HIS A 128 9.65 -5.04 -6.50
C HIS A 128 11.15 -4.95 -6.18
N ASN A 129 12.01 -4.80 -7.19
CA ASN A 129 13.45 -4.62 -6.99
C ASN A 129 13.77 -3.31 -6.27
N ALA A 130 13.01 -2.25 -6.52
CA ALA A 130 13.10 -0.98 -5.79
C ALA A 130 12.54 -1.08 -4.35
N GLY A 131 11.86 -2.17 -4.02
CA GLY A 131 11.25 -2.42 -2.72
C GLY A 131 9.83 -1.87 -2.58
N GLY A 132 9.21 -1.47 -3.69
CA GLY A 132 7.86 -0.94 -3.73
C GLY A 132 6.76 -1.98 -3.77
N ILE A 133 5.52 -1.48 -3.79
CA ILE A 133 4.29 -2.25 -3.91
C ILE A 133 3.65 -1.97 -5.26
N ALA A 134 3.31 -3.02 -6.00
CA ALA A 134 2.58 -2.93 -7.25
C ALA A 134 1.10 -3.25 -7.04
N ILE A 135 0.25 -2.26 -7.29
CA ILE A 135 -1.21 -2.36 -7.18
C ILE A 135 -1.82 -2.30 -8.59
N ALA A 136 -2.65 -3.28 -8.92
CA ALA A 136 -3.46 -3.21 -10.14
C ALA A 136 -4.55 -2.14 -9.99
N ALA A 137 -4.42 -1.03 -10.72
CA ALA A 137 -5.37 0.06 -10.69
C ALA A 137 -6.63 -0.27 -11.50
N HIS A 138 -7.76 0.23 -11.02
CA HIS A 138 -9.10 0.25 -11.61
C HIS A 138 -9.35 -0.89 -12.63
N PRO A 139 -9.41 -2.16 -12.16
CA PRO A 139 -9.61 -3.31 -13.03
C PRO A 139 -10.80 -3.16 -13.97
N LEU A 140 -10.67 -3.63 -15.21
CA LEU A 140 -11.70 -3.52 -16.26
C LEU A 140 -12.13 -2.09 -16.63
N ALA A 141 -11.42 -1.04 -16.20
CA ALA A 141 -11.69 0.31 -16.65
C ALA A 141 -11.47 0.44 -18.17
N GLU A 142 -12.41 1.09 -18.85
CA GLU A 142 -12.44 1.22 -20.32
C GLU A 142 -11.20 1.93 -20.88
N ASN A 143 -10.56 2.78 -20.07
CA ASN A 143 -9.38 3.57 -20.41
C ASN A 143 -8.04 2.83 -20.21
N GLY A 144 -8.02 1.55 -19.84
CA GLY A 144 -6.76 0.81 -19.84
C GLY A 144 -6.69 -0.39 -18.91
N GLY A 145 -7.57 -0.50 -17.91
CA GLY A 145 -7.49 -1.46 -16.80
C GLY A 145 -7.20 -2.91 -17.20
N PHE A 146 -6.54 -3.62 -16.29
CA PHE A 146 -6.31 -5.07 -16.43
C PHE A 146 -7.62 -5.85 -16.26
N THR A 147 -7.74 -6.95 -16.97
CA THR A 147 -8.75 -7.97 -16.69
C THR A 147 -8.41 -8.72 -15.40
N LEU A 148 -9.41 -9.32 -14.76
CA LEU A 148 -9.20 -10.14 -13.56
C LEU A 148 -8.30 -11.37 -13.86
N GLU A 149 -8.37 -11.91 -15.08
CA GLU A 149 -7.49 -13.00 -15.50
C GLU A 149 -6.03 -12.54 -15.60
N GLU A 150 -5.76 -11.36 -16.17
CA GLU A 150 -4.41 -10.79 -16.22
C GLU A 150 -3.87 -10.51 -14.80
N ILE A 151 -4.67 -9.89 -13.93
CA ILE A 151 -4.29 -9.63 -12.53
C ILE A 151 -3.93 -10.93 -11.79
N SER A 152 -4.65 -12.02 -12.05
CA SER A 152 -4.39 -13.31 -11.42
C SER A 152 -3.03 -13.92 -11.82
N LYS A 153 -2.56 -13.62 -13.05
CA LYS A 153 -1.31 -14.16 -13.61
C LYS A 153 -0.10 -13.29 -13.30
N LEU A 154 -0.32 -11.98 -13.15
CA LEU A 154 0.72 -11.00 -12.85
C LEU A 154 1.05 -10.99 -11.35
N ASN A 155 2.30 -10.63 -11.03
CA ASN A 155 2.81 -10.62 -9.66
C ASN A 155 2.41 -9.35 -8.89
N PHE A 156 1.17 -8.88 -9.01
CA PHE A 156 0.68 -7.77 -8.19
C PHE A 156 0.62 -8.15 -6.71
N ASP A 157 0.97 -7.19 -5.84
CA ASP A 157 0.81 -7.28 -4.39
C ASP A 157 -0.65 -7.09 -3.98
N ALA A 158 -1.37 -6.20 -4.67
CA ALA A 158 -2.76 -5.88 -4.40
C ALA A 158 -3.51 -5.41 -5.66
N MET A 159 -4.81 -5.18 -5.53
CA MET A 159 -5.65 -4.57 -6.55
C MET A 159 -6.65 -3.59 -5.93
N GLU A 160 -7.09 -2.62 -6.71
CA GLU A 160 -8.28 -1.83 -6.37
C GLU A 160 -9.53 -2.70 -6.51
N CYS A 161 -10.18 -3.00 -5.39
CA CYS A 161 -11.35 -3.86 -5.38
C CYS A 161 -12.68 -3.11 -5.53
N TYR A 162 -12.63 -1.78 -5.63
CA TYR A 162 -13.79 -0.92 -5.82
C TYR A 162 -13.42 0.28 -6.69
N ILE A 163 -14.23 0.56 -7.71
CA ILE A 163 -14.13 1.79 -8.50
C ILE A 163 -15.29 2.70 -8.11
N PRO A 164 -15.03 3.88 -7.51
CA PRO A 164 -16.10 4.79 -7.07
C PRO A 164 -16.92 5.35 -8.22
N ARG A 165 -16.27 5.71 -9.34
CA ARG A 165 -16.88 6.38 -10.49
C ARG A 165 -18.13 5.66 -11.03
N ASN A 166 -18.09 4.33 -11.07
CA ASN A 166 -19.19 3.48 -11.53
C ASN A 166 -19.76 2.57 -10.42
N LYS A 167 -19.32 2.76 -9.17
CA LYS A 167 -19.69 1.97 -7.98
C LYS A 167 -19.50 0.46 -8.18
N GLN A 168 -18.49 0.06 -8.95
CA GLN A 168 -18.23 -1.33 -9.28
C GLN A 168 -17.35 -1.99 -8.20
N GLN A 169 -17.81 -3.13 -7.70
CA GLN A 169 -17.07 -3.98 -6.76
C GLN A 169 -16.50 -5.20 -7.49
N PHE A 170 -15.26 -5.55 -7.20
CA PHE A 170 -14.59 -6.73 -7.72
C PHE A 170 -14.40 -7.82 -6.66
N PRO A 171 -14.32 -9.10 -7.06
CA PRO A 171 -13.91 -10.16 -6.15
C PRO A 171 -12.44 -10.00 -5.77
N ALA A 172 -12.12 -10.27 -4.51
CA ALA A 172 -10.77 -10.20 -3.96
C ALA A 172 -9.91 -11.39 -4.45
N ILE A 173 -9.41 -11.34 -5.68
CA ILE A 173 -8.47 -12.34 -6.24
C ILE A 173 -7.00 -12.08 -5.84
N LYS A 174 -6.74 -10.91 -5.29
CA LYS A 174 -5.51 -10.42 -4.65
C LYS A 174 -5.91 -9.63 -3.40
N PRO A 175 -4.98 -9.31 -2.48
CA PRO A 175 -5.22 -8.31 -1.44
C PRO A 175 -5.90 -7.06 -2.00
N CYS A 176 -6.90 -6.55 -1.28
CA CYS A 176 -7.69 -5.41 -1.73
C CYS A 176 -7.19 -4.12 -1.10
N VAL A 177 -7.09 -3.08 -1.93
CA VAL A 177 -7.11 -1.69 -1.50
C VAL A 177 -8.34 -0.99 -2.06
N TYR A 178 -8.64 0.17 -1.49
CA TYR A 178 -9.78 1.01 -1.84
C TYR A 178 -9.29 2.45 -1.91
N SER A 179 -9.43 3.05 -3.09
CA SER A 179 -8.89 4.37 -3.40
C SER A 179 -9.84 5.11 -4.31
N SER A 180 -9.69 6.43 -4.34
CA SER A 180 -10.62 7.30 -5.07
C SER A 180 -10.25 7.48 -6.54
N ASP A 181 -8.97 7.29 -6.90
CA ASP A 181 -8.43 7.78 -8.18
C ASP A 181 -8.71 9.29 -8.31
N ALA A 182 -8.38 10.05 -7.26
CA ALA A 182 -8.79 11.44 -7.13
C ALA A 182 -7.97 12.35 -8.03
N HIS A 183 -8.65 13.16 -8.83
CA HIS A 183 -8.09 14.23 -9.69
C HIS A 183 -8.50 15.64 -9.22
N ASN A 184 -9.27 15.70 -8.13
CA ASN A 184 -9.54 16.89 -7.36
C ASN A 184 -9.76 16.52 -5.88
N ALA A 185 -9.67 17.52 -5.01
CA ALA A 185 -9.73 17.31 -3.57
C ALA A 185 -11.03 16.63 -3.14
N GLU A 186 -12.18 17.05 -3.70
CA GLU A 186 -13.48 16.52 -3.30
C GLU A 186 -13.62 15.00 -3.55
N GLN A 187 -12.95 14.46 -4.57
CA GLN A 187 -13.01 13.04 -4.90
C GLN A 187 -12.34 12.13 -3.86
N LEU A 188 -11.49 12.65 -2.97
CA LEU A 188 -10.85 11.83 -1.92
C LEU A 188 -11.86 11.08 -1.05
N LYS A 189 -13.08 11.61 -0.90
CA LYS A 189 -14.15 10.99 -0.11
C LYS A 189 -14.87 9.84 -0.83
N ASP A 190 -14.66 9.67 -2.13
CA ASP A 190 -15.44 8.74 -2.94
C ASP A 190 -15.10 7.28 -2.62
N ALA A 191 -13.84 7.01 -2.27
CA ALA A 191 -13.37 5.74 -1.72
C ALA A 191 -11.98 5.92 -1.09
N PHE A 192 -11.77 5.28 0.05
CA PHE A 192 -10.48 5.23 0.74
C PHE A 192 -10.40 3.98 1.62
N SER A 193 -9.18 3.65 2.05
CA SER A 193 -8.86 2.43 2.79
C SER A 193 -8.73 2.70 4.28
N VAL A 194 -9.14 1.72 5.08
CA VAL A 194 -8.78 1.59 6.49
C VAL A 194 -7.92 0.33 6.63
N CYS A 195 -6.65 0.50 6.94
CA CYS A 195 -5.66 -0.58 7.03
C CYS A 195 -5.31 -0.87 8.48
N LYS A 196 -5.37 -2.14 8.88
CA LYS A 196 -4.87 -2.58 10.18
C LYS A 196 -3.34 -2.71 10.11
N VAL A 197 -2.63 -1.83 10.80
CA VAL A 197 -1.16 -1.77 10.82
C VAL A 197 -0.62 -2.11 12.20
N GLU A 198 0.55 -2.76 12.24
CA GLU A 198 1.25 -3.06 13.50
C GLU A 198 1.90 -1.78 14.04
N ASP A 199 1.57 -1.40 15.28
CA ASP A 199 2.18 -0.26 15.98
C ASP A 199 3.48 -0.70 16.66
N LYS A 200 4.55 -0.79 15.88
CA LYS A 200 5.85 -1.26 16.36
C LYS A 200 6.50 -0.29 17.35
N ASN A 201 6.16 0.99 17.25
CA ASN A 201 6.80 2.05 18.02
C ASN A 201 5.96 2.50 19.23
N GLY A 202 4.74 2.00 19.39
CA GLY A 202 3.81 2.36 20.47
C GLY A 202 3.41 3.84 20.47
N ASN A 203 3.68 4.55 19.37
CA ASN A 203 3.50 6.00 19.26
C ASN A 203 2.29 6.37 18.40
N LYS A 204 1.53 5.36 17.94
CA LYS A 204 0.35 5.50 17.07
C LYS A 204 0.63 6.27 15.77
N LYS A 205 1.89 6.36 15.34
CA LYS A 205 2.25 6.94 14.05
C LYS A 205 2.51 5.82 13.08
N VAL A 206 1.86 5.90 11.93
CA VAL A 206 2.02 4.94 10.86
C VAL A 206 3.30 5.24 10.09
N ALA A 207 4.07 4.20 9.76
CA ALA A 207 5.23 4.27 8.89
C ALA A 207 4.96 3.63 7.52
N VAL A 208 5.74 4.05 6.50
CA VAL A 208 5.64 3.53 5.12
C VAL A 208 5.68 2.00 5.09
N GLU A 209 6.63 1.39 5.80
CA GLU A 209 6.76 -0.07 5.85
C GLU A 209 5.56 -0.77 6.50
N GLU A 210 4.88 -0.12 7.45
CA GLU A 210 3.70 -0.69 8.10
C GLU A 210 2.49 -0.68 7.14
N ILE A 211 2.33 0.37 6.34
CA ILE A 211 1.35 0.42 5.25
C ILE A 211 1.63 -0.65 4.19
N LYS A 212 2.89 -0.77 3.74
CA LYS A 212 3.31 -1.77 2.75
C LYS A 212 3.00 -3.20 3.20
N ASN A 213 3.26 -3.50 4.48
CA ASN A 213 2.93 -4.80 5.06
C ASN A 213 1.41 -5.02 5.14
N ALA A 214 0.64 -4.01 5.56
CA ALA A 214 -0.82 -4.12 5.62
C ALA A 214 -1.45 -4.38 4.24
N VAL A 215 -0.91 -3.79 3.17
CA VAL A 215 -1.33 -4.08 1.79
C VAL A 215 -1.02 -5.54 1.43
N LYS A 216 0.23 -5.99 1.63
CA LYS A 216 0.65 -7.37 1.32
C LYS A 216 -0.13 -8.43 2.09
N ASP A 217 -0.45 -8.15 3.35
CA ASP A 217 -1.19 -9.06 4.23
C ASP A 217 -2.70 -9.04 3.98
N GLY A 218 -3.21 -8.15 3.12
CA GLY A 218 -4.65 -8.01 2.87
C GLY A 218 -5.42 -7.44 4.06
N ASN A 219 -4.76 -6.62 4.88
CA ASN A 219 -5.31 -6.04 6.10
C ASN A 219 -6.02 -4.69 5.88
N CYS A 220 -6.35 -4.35 4.63
CA CYS A 220 -7.09 -3.15 4.28
C CYS A 220 -8.54 -3.47 3.94
N LYS A 221 -9.46 -2.66 4.45
CA LYS A 221 -10.90 -2.70 4.16
C LYS A 221 -11.34 -1.35 3.59
N LYS A 222 -12.48 -1.36 2.90
CA LYS A 222 -13.13 -0.12 2.46
C LYS A 222 -13.64 0.63 3.69
N ALA A 223 -13.44 1.95 3.73
CA ALA A 223 -14.13 2.79 4.70
C ALA A 223 -15.65 2.76 4.46
N GLU A 224 -16.43 2.79 5.55
CA GLU A 224 -17.90 2.81 5.52
C GLU A 224 -18.47 4.21 5.26
#